data_AF-A0A075K7Z6-F1
#
_entry.id   AF-A0A075K7Z6-F1
#
_cell.length_a   1.000
_cell.length_b   1.000
_cell.length_c   1.000
_cell.angle_alpha   90.00
_cell.angle_beta   90.00
_cell.angle_gamma   90.00
#
_symmetry.space_group_name_H-M   'P 1'
#
loop_
_entity.id
_entity.type
_entity.pdbx_description
1 polymer ?
#
loop_
_entity_poly.entity_id
_entity_poly.type
_entity_poly.pdbx_seq_one_letter_code
_entity_poly.pdbx_strand_id
1 'polypeptide(L)'
;MKLNIAVVASGPLIAGEIAGIIQSMLSENIDIQTYLTCEIEDSSIADIYICAQTQLKSLSQVVPKEKIVLLDLMPNSKFFIAVARIPKNETVYIFNNHLEYATILGNYCKNLGITCVEFVPIAYREMPQEEISARLQKAKYIIGVDRFVGEGGLLSPAYRPYLRKDVTIIPATRAASVHSACVLIQYIATKFYRHIADNIEKIKSDLQSNVSPAEADLKKIRLEVNDLVVSSNKALDIIQNAVTKSVLNNISSDVIIFDTHSNRLDIDRLANQPICDILEMIAGSNRTLHLIAEKLTKL
;
A
#
# COMPACT_ATOMS: atom_id res chain seq x y z
N MET A 1 4.28 -19.59 -4.40
CA MET A 1 2.94 -18.96 -4.47
C MET A 1 3.01 -17.65 -5.27
N LYS A 2 2.13 -17.46 -6.26
CA LYS A 2 1.89 -16.15 -6.88
C LYS A 2 0.66 -15.55 -6.20
N LEU A 3 0.81 -14.41 -5.55
CA LEU A 3 -0.28 -13.70 -4.89
C LEU A 3 -0.84 -12.67 -5.87
N ASN A 4 -2.13 -12.75 -6.18
CA ASN A 4 -2.79 -11.80 -7.07
C ASN A 4 -3.48 -10.71 -6.25
N ILE A 5 -3.08 -9.46 -6.46
CA ILE A 5 -3.63 -8.31 -5.76
C ILE A 5 -4.41 -7.44 -6.76
N ALA A 6 -5.69 -7.20 -6.47
CA ALA A 6 -6.52 -6.24 -7.18
C ALA A 6 -6.59 -4.92 -6.40
N VAL A 7 -6.11 -3.85 -7.00
CA VAL A 7 -6.28 -2.48 -6.50
C VAL A 7 -7.53 -1.89 -7.12
N VAL A 8 -8.52 -1.54 -6.29
CA VAL A 8 -9.83 -1.08 -6.74
C VAL A 8 -10.03 0.38 -6.35
N ALA A 9 -10.32 1.24 -7.33
CA ALA A 9 -10.59 2.65 -7.09
C ALA A 9 -11.76 3.19 -7.93
N SER A 10 -12.14 4.45 -7.71
CA SER A 10 -13.17 5.13 -8.50
C SER A 10 -12.67 5.65 -9.85
N GLY A 11 -11.35 5.63 -10.09
CA GLY A 11 -10.75 6.11 -11.33
C GLY A 11 -9.29 5.69 -11.50
N PRO A 12 -8.76 5.72 -12.73
CA PRO A 12 -7.42 5.19 -13.05
C PRO A 12 -6.29 5.91 -12.30
N LEU A 13 -6.42 7.22 -12.06
CA LEU A 13 -5.40 8.00 -11.33
C LEU A 13 -5.21 7.51 -9.90
N ILE A 14 -6.30 7.25 -9.18
CA ILE A 14 -6.26 6.78 -7.80
C ILE A 14 -5.87 5.31 -7.74
N ALA A 15 -6.34 4.50 -8.69
CA ALA A 15 -5.93 3.09 -8.79
C ALA A 15 -4.42 2.98 -9.01
N GLY A 16 -3.86 3.77 -9.94
CA GLY A 16 -2.43 3.83 -10.20
C GLY A 16 -1.61 4.37 -9.02
N GLU A 17 -2.14 5.35 -8.28
CA GLU A 17 -1.51 5.84 -7.05
C GLU A 17 -1.45 4.76 -5.97
N ILE A 18 -2.57 4.09 -5.66
CA ILE A 18 -2.61 3.01 -4.67
C ILE A 18 -1.68 1.87 -5.09
N ALA A 19 -1.71 1.46 -6.35
CA ALA A 19 -0.80 0.44 -6.87
C ALA A 19 0.66 0.84 -6.70
N GLY A 20 1.04 2.08 -7.03
CA GLY A 20 2.40 2.58 -6.82
C GLY A 20 2.84 2.61 -5.35
N ILE A 21 1.92 2.95 -4.43
CA ILE A 21 2.19 2.88 -2.98
C ILE A 21 2.42 1.45 -2.53
N ILE A 22 1.62 0.50 -3.01
CA ILE A 22 1.79 -0.91 -2.64
C ILE A 22 3.08 -1.47 -3.26
N GLN A 23 3.40 -1.13 -4.51
CA GLN A 23 4.64 -1.54 -5.19
C GLN A 23 5.89 -0.96 -4.51
N SER A 24 5.81 0.24 -3.93
CA SER A 24 6.96 0.78 -3.19
C SER A 24 7.15 0.08 -1.84
N MET A 25 6.07 -0.41 -1.23
CA MET A 25 6.12 -1.18 0.02
C MET A 25 6.52 -2.64 -0.20
N LEU A 26 5.93 -3.30 -1.19
CA LEU A 26 6.12 -4.71 -1.48
C LEU A 26 7.19 -4.87 -2.56
N SER A 27 8.11 -5.82 -2.42
CA SER A 27 9.14 -6.07 -3.44
C SER A 27 8.54 -6.46 -4.81
N GLU A 28 9.29 -6.29 -5.89
CA GLU A 28 8.88 -6.36 -7.33
C GLU A 28 8.17 -7.65 -7.81
N ASN A 29 7.97 -8.63 -6.93
CA ASN A 29 7.52 -9.97 -7.28
C ASN A 29 6.03 -10.25 -7.03
N ILE A 30 5.23 -9.22 -6.73
CA ILE A 30 3.79 -9.35 -6.51
C ILE A 30 3.05 -8.75 -7.71
N ASP A 31 2.13 -9.53 -8.26
CA ASP A 31 1.31 -9.11 -9.40
C ASP A 31 0.19 -8.21 -8.89
N ILE A 32 0.27 -6.93 -9.23
CA ILE A 32 -0.69 -5.90 -8.82
C ILE A 32 -1.39 -5.39 -10.06
N GLN A 33 -2.71 -5.62 -10.11
CA GLN A 33 -3.57 -5.18 -11.19
C GLN A 33 -4.54 -4.13 -10.68
N THR A 34 -4.77 -3.11 -11.48
CA THR A 34 -5.67 -2.00 -11.15
C THR A 34 -7.02 -2.18 -11.83
N TYR A 35 -8.08 -1.94 -11.07
CA TYR A 35 -9.46 -2.02 -11.54
C TYR A 35 -10.25 -0.80 -11.07
N LEU A 36 -11.26 -0.45 -11.86
CA LEU A 36 -12.34 0.42 -11.42
C LEU A 36 -13.32 -0.38 -10.57
N THR A 37 -13.95 0.31 -9.63
CA THR A 37 -14.93 -0.32 -8.72
C THR A 37 -16.09 -0.97 -9.48
N CYS A 38 -16.47 -0.41 -10.63
CA CYS A 38 -17.53 -0.94 -11.49
C CYS A 38 -17.11 -2.15 -12.33
N GLU A 39 -15.82 -2.46 -12.44
CA GLU A 39 -15.30 -3.61 -13.20
C GLU A 39 -15.26 -4.89 -12.36
N ILE A 40 -15.48 -4.79 -11.05
CA ILE A 40 -15.48 -5.95 -10.14
C ILE A 40 -16.88 -6.54 -10.07
N GLU A 41 -17.09 -7.63 -10.81
CA GLU A 41 -18.36 -8.36 -10.86
C GLU A 41 -18.38 -9.59 -9.93
N ASP A 42 -17.21 -10.11 -9.56
CA ASP A 42 -17.08 -11.22 -8.61
C ASP A 42 -15.76 -11.18 -7.80
N SER A 43 -15.64 -12.13 -6.87
CA SER A 43 -14.50 -12.24 -5.94
C SER A 43 -13.38 -13.20 -6.36
N SER A 44 -13.42 -13.70 -7.60
CA SER A 44 -12.49 -14.70 -8.14
C SER A 44 -11.23 -14.10 -8.78
N ILE A 45 -11.29 -12.81 -9.15
CA ILE A 45 -10.24 -12.10 -9.88
C ILE A 45 -8.93 -12.03 -9.07
N ALA A 46 -9.01 -11.92 -7.74
CA ALA A 46 -7.85 -11.75 -6.88
C ALA A 46 -7.94 -12.48 -5.53
N ASP A 47 -6.78 -12.71 -4.93
CA ASP A 47 -6.64 -13.22 -3.57
C ASP A 47 -6.89 -12.13 -2.53
N ILE A 48 -6.52 -10.89 -2.88
CA ILE A 48 -6.62 -9.69 -2.05
C ILE A 48 -7.16 -8.54 -2.89
N TYR A 49 -8.15 -7.85 -2.35
CA TYR A 49 -8.69 -6.62 -2.92
C TYR A 49 -8.32 -5.44 -2.02
N ILE A 50 -7.68 -4.43 -2.57
CA ILE A 50 -7.24 -3.24 -1.83
C ILE A 50 -8.00 -2.04 -2.33
N CYS A 51 -8.62 -1.28 -1.43
CA CYS A 51 -9.35 -0.08 -1.80
C CYS A 51 -9.27 1.01 -0.72
N ALA A 52 -9.61 2.24 -1.10
CA ALA A 52 -9.82 3.31 -0.14
C ALA A 52 -11.20 3.20 0.51
N GLN A 53 -11.38 3.88 1.66
CA GLN A 53 -12.64 3.88 2.42
C GLN A 53 -13.87 4.19 1.57
N THR A 54 -13.74 5.09 0.59
CA THR A 54 -14.85 5.51 -0.29
C THR A 54 -15.37 4.41 -1.21
N GLN A 55 -14.57 3.37 -1.49
CA GLN A 55 -14.95 2.24 -2.34
C GLN A 55 -15.48 1.04 -1.53
N LEU A 56 -15.28 1.02 -0.21
CA LEU A 56 -15.60 -0.13 0.64
C LEU A 56 -17.05 -0.59 0.50
N LYS A 57 -18.00 0.35 0.56
CA LYS A 57 -19.43 0.03 0.52
C LYS A 57 -19.78 -0.73 -0.75
N SER A 58 -19.39 -0.20 -1.91
CA SER A 58 -19.66 -0.81 -3.21
C SER A 58 -18.93 -2.14 -3.37
N LEU A 59 -17.64 -2.19 -3.02
CA LEU A 59 -16.84 -3.41 -3.21
C LEU A 59 -17.32 -4.57 -2.33
N SER A 60 -17.75 -4.29 -1.10
CA SER A 60 -18.25 -5.30 -0.15
C SER A 60 -19.58 -5.94 -0.53
N GLN A 61 -20.27 -5.43 -1.56
CA GLN A 61 -21.48 -6.06 -2.11
C GLN A 61 -21.15 -7.29 -2.98
N VAL A 62 -19.93 -7.34 -3.51
CA VAL A 62 -19.50 -8.34 -4.50
C VAL A 62 -18.36 -9.20 -3.96
N VAL A 63 -17.46 -8.59 -3.19
CA VAL A 63 -16.28 -9.24 -2.63
C VAL A 63 -16.48 -9.51 -1.13
N PRO A 64 -16.22 -10.73 -0.65
CA PRO A 64 -16.26 -11.03 0.79
C PRO A 64 -15.31 -10.13 1.58
N LYS A 65 -15.77 -9.63 2.73
CA LYS A 65 -15.03 -8.65 3.54
C LYS A 65 -13.65 -9.17 3.96
N GLU A 66 -13.53 -10.47 4.18
CA GLU A 66 -12.28 -11.11 4.52
C GLU A 66 -11.24 -11.05 3.41
N LYS A 67 -11.59 -10.75 2.15
CA LYS A 67 -10.64 -10.53 1.06
C LYS A 67 -10.31 -9.05 0.83
N ILE A 68 -10.99 -8.13 1.54
CA ILE A 68 -10.85 -6.69 1.34
C ILE A 68 -9.91 -6.12 2.41
N VAL A 69 -8.90 -5.38 1.95
CA VAL A 69 -8.00 -4.61 2.81
C VAL A 69 -8.19 -3.12 2.50
N LEU A 70 -8.44 -2.33 3.53
CA LEU A 70 -8.55 -0.89 3.42
C LEU A 70 -7.16 -0.27 3.51
N LEU A 71 -6.81 0.50 2.49
CA LEU A 71 -5.59 1.31 2.49
C LEU A 71 -5.96 2.76 2.77
N ASP A 72 -5.54 3.25 3.92
CA ASP A 72 -5.76 4.63 4.32
C ASP A 72 -4.60 5.50 3.80
N LEU A 73 -4.93 6.50 2.98
CA LEU A 73 -3.96 7.29 2.24
C LEU A 73 -3.79 8.67 2.86
N MET A 74 -2.60 8.93 3.38
CA MET A 74 -2.26 10.17 4.07
C MET A 74 -1.10 10.88 3.36
N PRO A 75 -1.08 12.23 3.29
CA PRO A 75 0.11 12.96 2.87
C PRO A 75 1.32 12.60 3.72
N ASN A 76 2.51 12.56 3.12
CA ASN A 76 3.76 12.33 3.86
C ASN A 76 4.21 13.58 4.65
N SER A 77 5.23 13.43 5.50
CA SER A 77 5.71 14.53 6.35
C SER A 77 6.30 15.70 5.54
N LYS A 78 6.93 15.43 4.38
CA LYS A 78 7.45 16.45 3.46
C LYS A 78 6.37 17.45 3.05
N PHE A 79 5.16 16.96 2.78
CA PHE A 79 4.01 17.81 2.49
C PHE A 79 3.71 18.75 3.67
N PHE A 80 3.52 18.21 4.88
CA PHE A 80 3.15 19.03 6.04
C PHE A 80 4.24 20.05 6.42
N ILE A 81 5.52 19.68 6.29
CA ILE A 81 6.64 20.61 6.50
C ILE A 81 6.60 21.76 5.49
N ALA A 82 6.29 21.47 4.22
CA ALA A 82 6.16 22.50 3.20
C ALA A 82 4.98 23.44 3.48
N VAL A 83 3.82 22.91 3.88
CA VAL A 83 2.66 23.73 4.25
C VAL A 83 2.95 24.58 5.50
N ALA A 84 3.65 24.05 6.50
CA ALA A 84 4.00 24.79 7.72
C ALA A 84 4.95 25.98 7.47
N ARG A 85 5.64 26.02 6.32
CA ARG A 85 6.51 27.14 5.91
C ARG A 85 5.77 28.27 5.24
N ILE A 86 4.48 28.10 4.92
CA ILE A 86 3.66 29.17 4.35
C ILE A 86 3.61 30.33 5.37
N PRO A 87 3.80 31.59 4.94
CA PRO A 87 3.73 32.74 5.83
C PRO A 87 2.39 32.82 6.57
N LYS A 88 2.44 33.29 7.83
CA LYS A 88 1.24 33.46 8.65
C LYS A 88 0.23 34.40 7.98
N ASN A 89 -1.05 34.13 8.22
CA ASN A 89 -2.22 34.86 7.70
C ASN A 89 -2.43 34.79 6.18
N GLU A 90 -1.70 33.91 5.48
CA GLU A 90 -1.96 33.63 4.07
C GLU A 90 -3.16 32.70 3.90
N THR A 91 -3.83 32.79 2.75
CA THR A 91 -4.89 31.87 2.33
C THR A 91 -4.30 30.76 1.46
N VAL A 92 -4.58 29.52 1.84
CA VAL A 92 -4.15 28.29 1.18
C VAL A 92 -5.35 27.62 0.54
N TYR A 93 -5.33 27.52 -0.79
CA TYR A 93 -6.42 26.89 -1.53
C TYR A 93 -6.19 25.38 -1.67
N ILE A 94 -7.20 24.56 -1.34
CA ILE A 94 -7.11 23.11 -1.40
C ILE A 94 -7.77 22.59 -2.67
N PHE A 95 -7.00 22.38 -3.72
CA PHE A 95 -7.50 21.87 -5.00
C PHE A 95 -7.69 20.34 -4.95
N ASN A 96 -8.92 19.89 -5.12
CA ASN A 96 -9.27 18.47 -5.09
C ASN A 96 -10.53 18.16 -5.91
N ASN A 97 -10.79 16.89 -6.18
CA ASN A 97 -11.98 16.46 -6.93
C ASN A 97 -13.27 16.68 -6.14
N HIS A 98 -13.27 16.35 -4.84
CA HIS A 98 -14.43 16.39 -3.95
C HIS A 98 -14.17 17.26 -2.70
N LEU A 99 -15.20 17.94 -2.22
CA LEU A 99 -15.12 18.82 -1.05
C LEU A 99 -14.76 18.05 0.23
N GLU A 100 -15.26 16.81 0.35
CA GLU A 100 -15.02 15.94 1.49
C GLU A 100 -13.51 15.77 1.76
N TYR A 101 -12.74 15.37 0.75
CA TYR A 101 -11.30 15.16 0.95
C TYR A 101 -10.54 16.48 1.11
N ALA A 102 -10.96 17.56 0.44
CA ALA A 102 -10.36 18.88 0.65
C ALA A 102 -10.49 19.32 2.13
N THR A 103 -11.64 19.05 2.74
CA THR A 103 -11.90 19.32 4.16
C THR A 103 -11.03 18.44 5.07
N ILE A 104 -10.92 17.15 4.76
CA ILE A 104 -10.05 16.21 5.49
C ILE A 104 -8.59 16.68 5.46
N LEU A 105 -8.07 17.07 4.29
CA LEU A 105 -6.69 17.53 4.14
C LEU A 105 -6.40 18.80 4.95
N GLY A 106 -7.35 19.75 4.95
CA GLY A 106 -7.27 20.94 5.81
C GLY A 106 -7.27 20.59 7.30
N ASN A 107 -8.09 19.62 7.71
CA ASN A 107 -8.13 19.14 9.09
C ASN A 107 -6.83 18.43 9.51
N TYR A 108 -6.20 17.65 8.63
CA TYR A 108 -4.87 17.09 8.92
C TYR A 108 -3.84 18.17 9.23
N CYS A 109 -3.81 19.23 8.42
CA CYS A 109 -2.89 20.35 8.66
C CYS A 109 -3.16 21.02 10.01
N LYS A 110 -4.43 21.31 10.34
CA LYS A 110 -4.83 21.91 11.62
C LYS A 110 -4.49 21.03 12.82
N ASN A 111 -4.74 19.72 12.72
CA ASN A 111 -4.44 18.76 13.78
C ASN A 111 -2.93 18.64 14.05
N LEU A 112 -2.10 18.94 13.05
CA LEU A 112 -0.63 19.02 13.18
C LEU A 112 -0.13 20.40 13.62
N GLY A 113 -1.02 21.31 14.03
CA GLY A 113 -0.66 22.64 14.53
C GLY A 113 -0.47 23.71 13.45
N ILE A 114 -0.75 23.41 12.18
CA ILE A 114 -0.71 24.38 11.08
C ILE A 114 -2.02 25.18 11.09
N THR A 115 -2.14 26.11 12.04
CA THR A 115 -3.35 26.91 12.29
C THR A 115 -3.19 28.38 11.91
N CYS A 116 -1.98 28.80 11.51
CA CYS A 116 -1.66 30.18 11.17
C CYS A 116 -2.00 30.58 9.73
N VAL A 117 -2.67 29.72 8.97
CA VAL A 117 -3.13 29.96 7.60
C VAL A 117 -4.61 29.61 7.47
N GLU A 118 -5.29 30.23 6.50
CA GLU A 118 -6.68 29.93 6.20
C GLU A 118 -6.76 28.88 5.09
N PHE A 119 -7.49 27.78 5.31
CA PHE A 119 -7.70 26.75 4.30
C PHE A 119 -9.03 26.93 3.58
N VAL A 120 -9.00 27.11 2.26
CA VAL A 120 -10.20 27.31 1.42
C VAL A 120 -10.27 26.21 0.35
N PRO A 121 -11.30 25.35 0.32
CA PRO A 121 -11.38 24.26 -0.64
C PRO A 121 -11.64 24.77 -2.07
N ILE A 122 -11.15 24.04 -3.07
CA ILE A 122 -11.54 24.14 -4.49
C ILE A 122 -11.89 22.72 -4.94
N ALA A 123 -13.18 22.37 -4.86
CA ALA A 123 -13.71 21.06 -5.23
C ALA A 123 -14.16 21.09 -6.70
N TYR A 124 -13.25 20.76 -7.63
CA TYR A 124 -13.46 21.09 -9.04
C TYR A 124 -14.57 20.29 -9.74
N ARG A 125 -15.09 19.20 -9.13
CA ARG A 125 -16.27 18.48 -9.64
C ARG A 125 -17.60 18.99 -9.09
N GLU A 126 -17.55 19.81 -8.05
CA GLU A 126 -18.72 20.22 -7.25
C GLU A 126 -18.92 21.74 -7.27
N MET A 127 -18.00 22.49 -7.89
CA MET A 127 -18.05 23.94 -7.98
C MET A 127 -18.25 24.39 -9.43
N PRO A 128 -18.97 25.50 -9.66
CA PRO A 128 -19.04 26.15 -10.98
C PRO A 128 -17.66 26.59 -11.47
N GLN A 129 -17.44 26.53 -12.79
CA GLN A 129 -16.16 26.86 -13.40
C GLN A 129 -15.74 28.32 -13.14
N GLU A 130 -16.70 29.24 -13.08
CA GLU A 130 -16.47 30.66 -12.79
C GLU A 130 -15.90 30.83 -11.38
N GLU A 131 -16.43 30.09 -10.40
CA GLU A 131 -15.98 30.13 -9.02
C GLU A 131 -14.59 29.52 -8.87
N ILE A 132 -14.34 28.38 -9.54
CA ILE A 132 -13.01 27.75 -9.59
C ILE A 132 -12.00 28.74 -10.16
N SER A 133 -12.29 29.33 -11.31
CA SER A 133 -11.42 30.28 -12.01
C SER A 133 -11.11 31.50 -11.14
N ALA A 134 -12.13 32.07 -10.49
CA ALA A 134 -11.98 33.23 -9.60
C ALA A 134 -11.12 32.92 -8.36
N ARG A 135 -11.21 31.70 -7.81
CA ARG A 135 -10.35 31.25 -6.70
C ARG A 135 -8.91 31.03 -7.17
N LEU A 136 -8.71 30.35 -8.31
CA LEU A 136 -7.38 30.10 -8.88
C LEU A 136 -6.62 31.39 -9.22
N GLN A 137 -7.30 32.42 -9.72
CA GLN A 137 -6.70 33.72 -10.02
C GLN A 137 -6.19 34.46 -8.77
N LYS A 138 -6.73 34.15 -7.59
CA LYS A 138 -6.32 34.75 -6.31
C LYS A 138 -5.28 33.90 -5.58
N ALA A 139 -5.28 32.59 -5.84
CA ALA A 139 -4.52 31.60 -5.10
C ALA A 139 -3.00 31.74 -5.27
N LYS A 140 -2.34 32.32 -4.26
CA LYS A 140 -0.87 32.35 -4.16
C LYS A 140 -0.31 31.00 -3.72
N TYR A 141 -1.01 30.29 -2.83
CA TYR A 141 -0.66 28.95 -2.37
C TYR A 141 -1.79 27.97 -2.69
N ILE A 142 -1.43 26.88 -3.36
CA ILE A 142 -2.35 25.78 -3.66
C ILE A 142 -1.76 24.49 -3.11
N ILE A 143 -2.57 23.73 -2.38
CA ILE A 143 -2.26 22.38 -1.92
C ILE A 143 -3.29 21.41 -2.48
N GLY A 144 -2.94 20.12 -2.57
CA GLY A 144 -3.86 19.09 -3.03
C GLY A 144 -3.13 17.80 -3.31
N VAL A 145 -3.86 16.71 -3.54
CA VAL A 145 -3.26 15.42 -3.90
C VAL A 145 -2.40 15.60 -5.14
N ASP A 146 -1.18 15.06 -5.13
CA ASP A 146 -0.20 15.21 -6.22
C ASP A 146 -0.80 14.96 -7.61
N ARG A 147 -1.55 13.86 -7.76
CA ARG A 147 -2.23 13.48 -9.00
C ARG A 147 -3.28 14.49 -9.50
N PHE A 148 -3.81 15.32 -8.62
CA PHE A 148 -4.78 16.36 -8.95
C PHE A 148 -4.16 17.73 -9.15
N VAL A 149 -3.00 18.01 -8.54
CA VAL A 149 -2.31 19.30 -8.70
C VAL A 149 -1.23 19.30 -9.79
N GLY A 150 -0.90 18.13 -10.35
CA GLY A 150 0.03 17.98 -11.47
C GLY A 150 -0.58 18.21 -12.86
N GLU A 151 0.15 17.78 -13.89
CA GLU A 151 -0.19 17.96 -15.33
C GLU A 151 -1.54 17.34 -15.74
N GLY A 152 -1.95 16.26 -15.05
CA GLY A 152 -3.25 15.62 -15.27
C GLY A 152 -4.44 16.31 -14.61
N GLY A 153 -4.23 17.41 -13.87
CA GLY A 153 -5.26 18.10 -13.10
C GLY A 153 -5.10 19.62 -13.17
N LEU A 154 -4.66 20.26 -12.09
CA LEU A 154 -4.52 21.71 -11.97
C LEU A 154 -3.63 22.34 -13.05
N LEU A 155 -2.57 21.65 -13.48
CA LEU A 155 -1.66 22.16 -14.51
C LEU A 155 -2.14 21.84 -15.95
N SER A 156 -3.27 21.15 -16.10
CA SER A 156 -3.88 20.90 -17.40
C SER A 156 -4.36 22.21 -18.06
N PRO A 157 -4.59 22.22 -19.39
CA PRO A 157 -5.09 23.40 -20.11
C PRO A 157 -6.40 23.96 -19.58
N ALA A 158 -7.20 23.15 -18.86
CA ALA A 158 -8.48 23.58 -18.29
C ALA A 158 -8.34 24.60 -17.15
N TYR A 159 -7.26 24.52 -16.36
CA TYR A 159 -7.09 25.35 -15.15
C TYR A 159 -5.83 26.21 -15.18
N ARG A 160 -4.78 25.78 -15.89
CA ARG A 160 -3.50 26.50 -15.99
C ARG A 160 -3.63 27.97 -16.38
N PRO A 161 -4.52 28.40 -17.32
CA PRO A 161 -4.66 29.81 -17.69
C PRO A 161 -5.14 30.71 -16.55
N TYR A 162 -5.79 30.15 -15.52
CA TYR A 162 -6.32 30.90 -14.38
C TYR A 162 -5.32 31.01 -13.22
N LEU A 163 -4.19 30.31 -13.29
CA LEU A 163 -3.17 30.33 -12.25
C LEU A 163 -2.40 31.65 -12.25
N ARG A 164 -2.05 32.13 -11.05
CA ARG A 164 -1.13 33.25 -10.90
C ARG A 164 0.27 32.88 -11.41
N LYS A 165 1.01 33.88 -11.89
CA LYS A 165 2.41 33.69 -12.32
C LYS A 165 3.34 33.35 -11.15
N ASP A 166 3.01 33.79 -9.95
CA ASP A 166 3.78 33.58 -8.71
C ASP A 166 3.18 32.48 -7.81
N VAL A 167 2.32 31.62 -8.36
CA VAL A 167 1.68 30.55 -7.58
C VAL A 167 2.71 29.55 -7.05
N THR A 168 2.56 29.17 -5.78
CA THR A 168 3.29 28.06 -5.16
C THR A 168 2.35 26.88 -5.00
N ILE A 169 2.63 25.80 -5.70
CA ILE A 169 1.86 24.54 -5.61
C ILE A 169 2.65 23.57 -4.74
N ILE A 170 2.01 23.06 -3.68
CA ILE A 170 2.59 22.07 -2.78
C ILE A 170 1.81 20.76 -2.95
N PRO A 171 2.35 19.79 -3.71
CA PRO A 171 1.68 18.51 -3.92
C PRO A 171 1.73 17.66 -2.66
N ALA A 172 0.57 17.10 -2.28
CA ALA A 172 0.44 16.08 -1.28
C ALA A 172 0.72 14.72 -1.92
N THR A 173 1.99 14.31 -1.91
CA THR A 173 2.35 12.91 -2.15
C THR A 173 1.85 12.09 -0.99
N ARG A 174 0.98 11.13 -1.26
CA ARG A 174 0.39 10.28 -0.23
C ARG A 174 1.16 8.98 -0.09
N ALA A 175 1.16 8.47 1.13
CA ALA A 175 1.60 7.12 1.48
C ALA A 175 0.43 6.40 2.16
N ALA A 176 0.52 5.07 2.23
CA ALA A 176 -0.33 4.32 3.14
C ALA A 176 0.01 4.71 4.58
N SER A 177 -1.01 4.93 5.42
CA SER A 177 -0.79 5.07 6.85
C SER A 177 -0.09 3.82 7.37
N VAL A 178 0.84 3.99 8.32
CA VAL A 178 1.61 2.86 8.89
C VAL A 178 0.67 1.76 9.40
N HIS A 179 -0.46 2.13 10.00
CA HIS A 179 -1.46 1.17 10.45
C HIS A 179 -2.06 0.35 9.30
N SER A 180 -2.60 0.99 8.27
CA SER A 180 -3.21 0.28 7.14
C SER A 180 -2.20 -0.54 6.35
N ALA A 181 -0.96 -0.05 6.26
CA ALA A 181 0.17 -0.78 5.70
C ALA A 181 0.48 -2.06 6.49
N CYS A 182 0.58 -2.00 7.82
CA CYS A 182 0.81 -3.18 8.66
C CYS A 182 -0.33 -4.20 8.54
N VAL A 183 -1.59 -3.74 8.46
CA VAL A 183 -2.75 -4.63 8.22
C VAL A 183 -2.59 -5.39 6.89
N LEU A 184 -2.22 -4.69 5.82
CA LEU A 184 -1.95 -5.34 4.53
C LEU A 184 -0.81 -6.36 4.63
N ILE A 185 0.30 -5.99 5.27
CA ILE A 185 1.46 -6.87 5.44
C ILE A 185 1.08 -8.12 6.25
N GLN A 186 0.34 -7.96 7.34
CA GLN A 186 -0.14 -9.07 8.16
C GLN A 186 -1.05 -10.02 7.35
N TYR A 187 -1.93 -9.45 6.52
CA TYR A 187 -2.81 -10.23 5.66
C TYR A 187 -2.01 -11.08 4.65
N ILE A 188 -1.04 -10.46 3.98
CA ILE A 188 -0.12 -11.12 3.05
C ILE A 188 0.68 -12.21 3.76
N ALA A 189 1.25 -11.89 4.93
CA ALA A 189 2.02 -12.83 5.74
C ALA A 189 1.20 -14.06 6.13
N THR A 190 -0.06 -13.85 6.54
CA THR A 190 -0.98 -14.93 6.91
C THR A 190 -1.27 -15.84 5.71
N LYS A 191 -1.46 -15.28 4.51
CA LYS A 191 -1.69 -16.06 3.28
C LYS A 191 -0.47 -16.90 2.91
N PHE A 192 0.73 -16.32 2.96
CA PHE A 192 1.97 -17.08 2.74
C PHE A 192 2.13 -18.20 3.76
N TYR A 193 1.95 -17.91 5.05
CA TYR A 193 2.07 -18.92 6.09
C TYR A 193 1.11 -20.10 5.87
N ARG A 194 -0.17 -19.84 5.62
CA ARG A 194 -1.17 -20.89 5.35
C ARG A 194 -0.78 -21.75 4.16
N HIS A 195 -0.38 -21.12 3.05
CA HIS A 195 0.07 -21.84 1.86
C HIS A 195 1.29 -22.73 2.17
N ILE A 196 2.26 -22.25 2.96
CA ILE A 196 3.43 -23.04 3.33
C ILE A 196 3.04 -24.21 4.23
N ALA A 197 2.22 -23.98 5.25
CA ALA A 197 1.76 -25.01 6.18
C ALA A 197 0.97 -26.11 5.47
N ASP A 198 0.02 -25.74 4.59
CA ASP A 198 -0.81 -26.70 3.85
C ASP A 198 0.05 -27.59 2.93
N ASN A 199 1.06 -27.03 2.26
CA ASN A 199 1.97 -27.82 1.42
C ASN A 199 2.90 -28.73 2.26
N ILE A 200 3.35 -28.28 3.44
CA ILE A 200 4.13 -29.15 4.35
C ILE A 200 3.31 -30.37 4.77
N GLU A 201 2.05 -30.18 5.15
CA GLU A 201 1.18 -31.29 5.54
C GLU A 201 0.90 -32.24 4.37
N LYS A 202 0.70 -31.70 3.17
CA LYS A 202 0.58 -32.51 1.95
C LYS A 202 1.84 -33.35 1.69
N ILE A 203 3.03 -32.74 1.74
CA ILE A 203 4.31 -33.44 1.56
C ILE A 203 4.48 -34.55 2.62
N LYS A 204 4.14 -34.28 3.89
CA LYS A 204 4.17 -35.30 4.95
C LYS A 204 3.24 -36.46 4.65
N SER A 205 2.02 -36.18 4.20
CA SER A 205 1.02 -37.20 3.84
C SER A 205 1.48 -38.05 2.66
N ASP A 206 2.05 -37.43 1.63
CA ASP A 206 2.59 -38.12 0.45
C ASP A 206 3.78 -39.03 0.82
N LEU A 207 4.61 -38.63 1.79
CA LEU A 207 5.70 -39.45 2.31
C LEU A 207 5.22 -40.63 3.18
N GLN A 208 4.11 -40.48 3.90
CA GLN A 208 3.57 -41.53 4.78
C GLN A 208 2.73 -42.57 4.03
N SER A 209 2.07 -42.17 2.95
CA SER A 209 1.20 -43.04 2.15
C SER A 209 1.97 -43.96 1.19
N ASN A 210 3.23 -43.65 0.87
CA ASN A 210 4.07 -44.46 0.01
C ASN A 210 5.03 -45.35 0.82
N VAL A 211 4.63 -46.60 1.08
CA VAL A 211 5.41 -47.59 1.87
C VAL A 211 6.66 -48.10 1.11
N SER A 212 6.78 -47.80 -0.18
CA SER A 212 8.01 -47.87 -0.99
C SER A 212 7.85 -46.94 -2.18
N PRO A 213 8.15 -45.64 -2.03
CA PRO A 213 7.93 -44.67 -3.09
C PRO A 213 8.83 -44.99 -4.28
N ALA A 214 8.28 -44.94 -5.50
CA ALA A 214 9.10 -45.06 -6.68
C ALA A 214 10.10 -43.89 -6.74
N GLU A 215 11.25 -44.11 -7.36
CA GLU A 215 12.29 -43.07 -7.49
C GLU A 215 11.75 -41.79 -8.17
N ALA A 216 10.77 -41.93 -9.07
CA ALA A 216 10.05 -40.83 -9.70
C ALA A 216 9.24 -39.99 -8.71
N ASP A 217 8.57 -40.63 -7.74
CA ASP A 217 7.78 -39.94 -6.71
C ASP A 217 8.69 -39.19 -5.73
N LEU A 218 9.81 -39.81 -5.32
CA LEU A 218 10.82 -39.15 -4.50
C LEU A 218 11.42 -37.94 -5.20
N LYS A 219 11.71 -38.04 -6.50
CA LYS A 219 12.23 -36.92 -7.30
C LYS A 219 11.22 -35.78 -7.37
N LYS A 220 9.92 -36.09 -7.54
CA LYS A 220 8.84 -35.09 -7.53
C LYS A 220 8.73 -34.39 -6.18
N ILE A 221 8.72 -35.13 -5.08
CA ILE A 221 8.63 -34.57 -3.72
C ILE A 221 9.86 -33.68 -3.43
N ARG A 222 11.07 -34.08 -3.85
CA ARG A 222 12.28 -33.26 -3.70
C ARG A 222 12.15 -31.91 -4.41
N LEU A 223 11.59 -31.89 -5.62
CA LEU A 223 11.34 -30.63 -6.36
C LEU A 223 10.33 -29.75 -5.62
N GLU A 224 9.21 -30.32 -5.16
CA GLU A 224 8.18 -29.59 -4.41
C GLU A 224 8.73 -28.99 -3.11
N VAL A 225 9.57 -29.72 -2.37
CA VAL A 225 10.23 -29.22 -1.15
C VAL A 225 11.17 -28.05 -1.48
N ASN A 226 11.99 -28.17 -2.52
CA ASN A 226 12.92 -27.11 -2.91
C ASN A 226 12.18 -25.82 -3.33
N ASP A 227 11.14 -25.96 -4.15
CA ASP A 227 10.30 -24.83 -4.58
C ASP A 227 9.63 -24.14 -3.40
N LEU A 228 9.23 -24.92 -2.39
CA LEU A 228 8.59 -24.40 -1.18
C LEU A 228 9.58 -23.68 -0.26
N VAL A 229 10.81 -24.17 -0.13
CA VAL A 229 11.89 -23.47 0.60
C VAL A 229 12.17 -22.11 -0.05
N VAL A 230 12.33 -22.07 -1.37
CA VAL A 230 12.55 -20.83 -2.11
C VAL A 230 11.39 -19.86 -1.92
N SER A 231 10.14 -20.35 -2.05
CA SER A 231 8.94 -19.54 -1.86
C SER A 231 8.83 -18.98 -0.44
N SER A 232 9.20 -19.76 0.57
CA SER A 232 9.12 -19.37 1.98
C SER A 232 10.19 -18.34 2.36
N ASN A 233 11.42 -18.50 1.88
CA ASN A 233 12.47 -17.48 2.06
C ASN A 233 12.06 -16.15 1.41
N LYS A 234 11.52 -16.21 0.19
CA LYS A 234 11.01 -15.01 -0.51
C LYS A 234 9.88 -14.33 0.27
N ALA A 235 9.00 -15.09 0.92
CA ALA A 235 7.95 -14.54 1.76
C ALA A 235 8.51 -13.78 2.98
N LEU A 236 9.51 -14.35 3.66
CA LEU A 236 10.20 -13.67 4.78
C LEU A 236 10.79 -12.33 4.33
N ASP A 237 11.52 -12.32 3.22
CA ASP A 237 12.16 -11.11 2.69
C ASP A 237 11.14 -10.03 2.32
N ILE A 238 10.02 -10.41 1.70
CA ILE A 238 8.93 -9.47 1.36
C ILE A 238 8.36 -8.84 2.63
N ILE A 239 8.01 -9.66 3.63
CA ILE A 239 7.33 -9.20 4.84
C ILE A 239 8.25 -8.29 5.66
N GLN A 240 9.50 -8.69 5.86
CA GLN A 240 10.47 -7.90 6.64
C GLN A 240 10.74 -6.54 6.01
N ASN A 241 10.99 -6.50 4.69
CA ASN A 241 11.27 -5.26 3.99
C ASN A 241 10.04 -4.34 3.91
N ALA A 242 8.83 -4.90 3.81
CA ALA A 242 7.62 -4.11 3.68
C ALA A 242 7.32 -3.25 4.92
N VAL A 243 7.63 -3.75 6.12
CA VAL A 243 7.43 -2.98 7.36
C VAL A 243 8.30 -1.72 7.34
N THR A 244 9.61 -1.88 7.12
CA THR A 244 10.56 -0.75 7.04
C THR A 244 10.17 0.24 5.94
N LYS A 245 9.85 -0.25 4.75
CA LYS A 245 9.43 0.59 3.61
C LYS A 245 8.15 1.38 3.91
N SER A 246 7.19 0.79 4.61
CA SER A 246 5.94 1.49 4.96
C SER A 246 6.18 2.71 5.86
N VAL A 247 7.12 2.62 6.80
CA VAL A 247 7.52 3.74 7.65
C VAL A 247 8.28 4.80 6.84
N LEU A 248 9.25 4.38 6.03
CA LEU A 248 10.06 5.29 5.21
C LEU A 248 9.21 6.12 4.24
N ASN A 249 8.20 5.50 3.62
CA ASN A 249 7.27 6.16 2.71
C ASN A 249 6.50 7.33 3.36
N ASN A 250 6.31 7.31 4.68
CA ASN A 250 5.64 8.39 5.42
C ASN A 250 6.57 9.58 5.75
N ILE A 251 7.90 9.40 5.67
CA ILE A 251 8.89 10.44 5.97
C ILE A 251 9.30 11.17 4.68
N SER A 252 9.75 10.43 3.65
CA SER A 252 10.05 10.97 2.32
C SER A 252 10.44 9.83 1.37
N SER A 253 9.88 9.84 0.15
CA SER A 253 10.31 8.93 -0.93
C SER A 253 11.75 9.17 -1.39
N ASP A 254 12.31 10.35 -1.12
CA ASP A 254 13.68 10.72 -1.54
C ASP A 254 14.75 10.30 -0.52
N VAL A 255 14.35 9.81 0.66
CA VAL A 255 15.26 9.33 1.73
C VAL A 255 15.47 7.83 1.57
N ILE A 256 15.79 7.39 0.35
CA ILE A 256 16.36 6.06 0.08
C ILE A 256 17.88 6.20 0.18
N ILE A 257 18.38 6.68 1.31
CA ILE A 257 19.80 6.60 1.68
C ILE A 257 19.83 6.33 3.18
N PHE A 258 19.34 5.17 3.59
CA PHE A 258 19.89 4.53 4.77
C PHE A 258 20.25 3.11 4.39
N ASP A 259 21.56 2.96 4.21
CA ASP A 259 22.29 1.71 4.11
C ASP A 259 21.85 0.74 5.22
N THR A 260 21.81 -0.54 4.87
CA THR A 260 21.20 -1.69 5.56
C THR A 260 21.81 -2.06 6.93
N HIS A 261 22.43 -1.12 7.64
CA HIS A 261 23.04 -1.35 8.94
C HIS A 261 22.75 -0.20 9.91
N SER A 262 21.58 -0.23 10.55
CA SER A 262 21.40 0.53 11.79
C SER A 262 20.40 -0.16 12.72
N ASN A 263 20.94 -0.53 13.87
CA ASN A 263 20.33 -0.99 15.10
C ASN A 263 18.80 -0.93 15.19
N ARG A 264 18.21 -2.11 15.46
CA ARG A 264 16.85 -2.32 15.98
C ARG A 264 16.50 -1.23 16.99
N LEU A 265 15.72 -0.25 16.57
CA LEU A 265 14.99 0.63 17.49
C LEU A 265 13.92 -0.22 18.16
N ASP A 266 14.02 -0.32 19.48
CA ASP A 266 13.15 -1.09 20.39
C ASP A 266 11.73 -0.46 20.51
N ILE A 267 11.14 -0.08 19.38
CA ILE A 267 9.79 0.50 19.28
C ILE A 267 8.75 -0.60 18.93
N ASP A 268 9.20 -1.83 18.68
CA ASP A 268 8.47 -2.86 17.92
C ASP A 268 7.59 -3.86 18.69
N ARG A 269 7.54 -3.85 20.03
CA ARG A 269 6.99 -5.02 20.76
C ARG A 269 5.47 -5.13 20.91
N LEU A 270 4.66 -4.12 20.55
CA LEU A 270 3.19 -4.21 20.74
C LEU A 270 2.37 -4.01 19.46
N ALA A 271 2.81 -3.18 18.52
CA ALA A 271 2.08 -2.97 17.26
C ALA A 271 2.42 -4.03 16.19
N ASN A 272 3.64 -4.57 16.21
CA ASN A 272 4.12 -5.53 15.22
C ASN A 272 4.15 -6.98 15.71
N GLN A 273 3.75 -7.24 16.96
CA GLN A 273 3.71 -8.58 17.55
C GLN A 273 3.04 -9.62 16.61
N PRO A 274 1.88 -9.33 15.98
CA PRO A 274 1.25 -10.30 15.07
C PRO A 274 2.08 -10.60 13.82
N ILE A 275 2.84 -9.64 13.30
CA ILE A 275 3.72 -9.83 12.14
C ILE A 275 4.96 -10.62 12.56
N CYS A 276 5.55 -10.29 13.72
CA CYS A 276 6.67 -11.02 14.30
C CYS A 276 6.32 -12.49 14.55
N ASP A 277 5.15 -12.76 15.14
CA ASP A 277 4.66 -14.11 15.39
C ASP A 277 4.54 -14.90 14.07
N ILE A 278 3.96 -14.31 13.02
CA ILE A 278 3.84 -14.96 11.71
C ILE A 278 5.23 -15.21 11.08
N LEU A 279 6.17 -14.27 11.19
CA LEU A 279 7.55 -14.45 10.73
C LEU A 279 8.23 -15.61 11.44
N GLU A 280 8.04 -15.75 12.75
CA GLU A 280 8.56 -16.88 13.53
C GLU A 280 7.92 -18.21 13.11
N MET A 281 6.62 -18.22 12.83
CA MET A 281 5.92 -19.39 12.30
C MET A 281 6.46 -19.82 10.92
N ILE A 282 6.66 -18.86 10.00
CA ILE A 282 7.27 -19.13 8.68
C ILE A 282 8.70 -19.64 8.84
N ALA A 283 9.49 -19.06 9.74
CA ALA A 283 10.84 -19.53 10.05
C ALA A 283 10.84 -20.95 10.64
N GLY A 284 9.85 -21.29 11.47
CA GLY A 284 9.60 -22.64 11.95
C GLY A 284 9.34 -23.62 10.81
N SER A 285 8.43 -23.28 9.90
CA SER A 285 8.14 -24.05 8.68
C SER A 285 9.39 -24.27 7.82
N ASN A 286 10.27 -23.27 7.70
CA ASN A 286 11.54 -23.40 6.99
C ASN A 286 12.47 -24.44 7.60
N ARG A 287 12.55 -24.50 8.94
CA ARG A 287 13.33 -25.54 9.64
C ARG A 287 12.75 -26.92 9.36
N THR A 288 11.43 -27.06 9.38
CA THR A 288 10.78 -28.33 9.02
C THR A 288 11.08 -28.76 7.58
N LEU A 289 11.03 -27.83 6.63
CA LEU A 289 11.34 -28.11 5.23
C LEU A 289 12.79 -28.57 5.03
N HIS A 290 13.76 -27.94 5.72
CA HIS A 290 15.15 -28.38 5.69
C HIS A 290 15.32 -29.81 6.22
N LEU A 291 14.66 -30.15 7.32
CA LEU A 291 14.69 -31.51 7.87
C LEU A 291 14.06 -32.54 6.90
N ILE A 292 12.99 -32.16 6.19
CA ILE A 292 12.38 -33.01 5.16
C ILE A 292 13.35 -33.19 3.98
N ALA A 293 13.96 -32.12 3.51
CA ALA A 293 14.95 -32.15 2.43
C ALA A 293 16.14 -33.06 2.77
N GLU A 294 16.72 -32.90 3.97
CA GLU A 294 17.81 -33.76 4.45
C GLU A 294 17.41 -35.24 4.51
N LYS A 295 16.21 -35.55 5.02
CA LYS A 295 15.72 -36.94 5.03
C LYS A 295 15.56 -37.49 3.62
N LEU A 296 15.02 -36.69 2.69
CA LEU A 296 14.87 -37.09 1.31
C LEU A 296 16.20 -37.38 0.61
N THR A 297 17.30 -36.69 0.95
CA THR A 297 18.63 -36.99 0.37
C THR A 297 19.23 -38.32 0.82
N LYS A 298 18.73 -38.89 1.92
CA LYS A 298 19.19 -40.16 2.50
C LYS A 298 18.36 -41.37 2.03
N LEU A 299 17.25 -41.12 1.36
CA LEU A 299 16.39 -42.10 0.68
C LEU A 299 16.76 -42.15 -0.80
#